data_AF-A0A6G4G2W7-F1
#
_entry.id   AF-A0A6G4G2W7-F1
#
_cell.length_a   1.000
_cell.length_b   1.000
_cell.length_c   1.000
_cell.angle_alpha   90.00
_cell.angle_beta   90.00
_cell.angle_gamma   90.00
#
_symmetry.space_group_name_H-M   'P 1'
#
loop_
_entity.id
_entity.type
_entity.pdbx_description
1 polymer ?
#
loop_
_entity_poly.entity_id
_entity_poly.type
_entity_poly.pdbx_seq_one_letter_code
_entity_poly.pdbx_strand_id
1 'polypeptide(L)'
;MINLFIYISAILLMFIICMQGGKATFKAPRKIKIISIIIYFLMILKFISLTLLVFVNNIRNLYWLKWIYFLDFLAIPICILICFYICIR
;
A
#
# COMPACT_ATOMS: atom_id res chain seq x y z
N MET A 1 -10.09 2.74 -23.58
CA MET A 1 -10.84 1.76 -22.75
C MET A 1 -9.94 0.77 -22.03
N ILE A 2 -8.96 0.15 -22.69
CA ILE A 2 -8.00 -0.81 -22.08
C ILE A 2 -7.29 -0.26 -20.84
N ASN A 3 -6.79 0.98 -20.88
CA ASN A 3 -6.12 1.59 -19.71
C ASN A 3 -7.02 1.71 -18.47
N LEU A 4 -8.32 1.95 -18.67
CA LEU A 4 -9.28 2.11 -17.57
C LEU A 4 -9.61 0.75 -16.93
N PHE A 5 -9.69 -0.32 -17.75
CA PHE A 5 -9.80 -1.69 -17.26
C PHE A 5 -8.58 -2.13 -16.45
N ILE A 6 -7.37 -1.85 -16.94
CA ILE A 6 -6.13 -2.14 -16.21
C ILE A 6 -6.14 -1.40 -14.86
N TYR A 7 -6.55 -0.14 -14.86
CA TYR A 7 -6.59 0.68 -13.64
C TYR A 7 -7.59 0.15 -12.61
N ILE A 8 -8.81 -0.21 -13.03
CA ILE A 8 -9.82 -0.83 -12.16
C ILE A 8 -9.34 -2.17 -11.63
N SER A 9 -8.69 -2.99 -12.47
CA SER A 9 -8.13 -4.28 -12.03
C SER A 9 -7.04 -4.10 -10.96
N ALA A 10 -6.21 -3.06 -11.09
CA ALA A 10 -5.18 -2.74 -10.09
C ALA A 10 -5.79 -2.30 -8.75
N ILE A 11 -6.89 -1.55 -8.78
CA ILE A 11 -7.64 -1.16 -7.57
C ILE A 11 -8.24 -2.38 -6.88
N LEU A 12 -8.85 -3.29 -7.64
CA LEU A 12 -9.38 -4.55 -7.12
C LEU A 12 -8.29 -5.40 -6.47
N LEU A 13 -7.13 -5.51 -7.12
CA LEU A 13 -5.99 -6.26 -6.61
C LEU A 13 -5.46 -5.64 -5.31
N MET A 14 -5.28 -4.30 -5.27
CA MET A 14 -4.91 -3.57 -4.06
C MET A 14 -5.91 -3.78 -2.92
N PHE A 15 -7.21 -3.80 -3.20
CA PHE A 15 -8.24 -4.04 -2.19
C PHE A 15 -8.08 -5.43 -1.53
N ILE A 16 -7.83 -6.47 -2.33
CA ILE A 16 -7.57 -7.82 -1.83
C ILE A 16 -6.31 -7.84 -0.95
N ILE A 17 -5.24 -7.18 -1.40
CA ILE A 17 -3.99 -7.05 -0.64
C ILE A 17 -4.23 -6.34 0.70
N CYS A 18 -4.98 -5.24 0.73
CA CYS A 18 -5.30 -4.54 1.99
C CYS A 18 -6.08 -5.46 2.95
N MET A 19 -7.07 -6.19 2.47
CA MET A 19 -7.86 -7.10 3.31
C MET A 19 -7.01 -8.23 3.93
N GLN A 20 -6.08 -8.81 3.16
CA GLN A 20 -5.13 -9.81 3.68
C GLN A 20 -4.07 -9.18 4.58
N GLY A 21 -3.52 -8.03 4.18
CA GLY A 21 -2.49 -7.29 4.91
C GLY A 21 -2.95 -6.88 6.30
N GLY A 22 -4.20 -6.44 6.45
CA GLY A 22 -4.78 -6.13 7.76
C GLY A 22 -4.80 -7.37 8.66
N LYS A 23 -5.34 -8.49 8.17
CA LYS A 23 -5.39 -9.77 8.92
C LYS A 23 -4.00 -10.24 9.34
N ALA A 24 -3.02 -10.14 8.45
CA ALA A 24 -1.63 -10.53 8.73
C ALA A 24 -0.98 -9.61 9.79
N THR A 25 -1.20 -8.30 9.68
CA THR A 25 -0.68 -7.29 10.60
C THR A 25 -1.20 -7.47 12.02
N PHE A 26 -2.49 -7.81 12.19
CA PHE A 26 -3.05 -8.07 13.52
C PHE A 26 -2.49 -9.33 14.18
N LYS A 27 -2.11 -10.34 13.38
CA LYS A 27 -1.49 -11.60 13.83
C LYS A 27 0.02 -11.51 14.04
N ALA A 28 0.66 -10.40 13.66
CA ALA A 28 2.11 -10.25 13.74
C ALA A 28 2.63 -10.27 15.20
N PRO A 29 3.84 -10.82 15.46
CA PRO A 29 4.44 -10.84 16.78
C PRO A 29 4.70 -9.41 17.30
N ARG A 30 4.54 -9.20 18.61
CA ARG A 30 4.62 -7.87 19.26
C ARG A 30 5.84 -7.03 18.85
N LYS A 31 6.99 -7.67 18.61
CA LYS A 31 8.26 -7.01 18.23
C LYS A 31 8.17 -6.27 16.87
N ILE A 32 7.45 -6.81 15.89
CA ILE A 32 7.30 -6.21 14.55
C ILE A 32 5.93 -5.57 14.33
N LYS A 33 4.99 -5.77 15.26
CA LYS A 33 3.58 -5.36 15.12
C LYS A 33 3.43 -3.87 14.81
N ILE A 34 4.16 -3.02 15.52
CA ILE A 34 4.13 -1.56 15.31
C ILE A 34 4.60 -1.21 13.89
N ILE A 35 5.72 -1.80 13.46
CA ILE A 35 6.30 -1.56 12.14
C ILE A 35 5.34 -2.04 11.03
N SER A 36 4.72 -3.21 11.20
CA SER A 36 3.72 -3.72 10.25
C SER A 36 2.46 -2.84 10.18
N ILE A 37 2.02 -2.26 11.30
CA ILE A 37 0.87 -1.32 11.31
C ILE A 37 1.21 -0.06 10.52
N ILE A 38 2.43 0.48 10.67
CA ILE A 38 2.88 1.66 9.93
C ILE A 38 2.90 1.38 8.42
N ILE A 39 3.46 0.24 8.00
CA ILE A 39 3.47 -0.16 6.58
C ILE A 39 2.04 -0.36 6.05
N TYR A 40 1.19 -1.01 6.84
CA TYR A 40 -0.21 -1.23 6.46
C TYR A 40 -0.95 0.10 6.25
N PHE A 41 -0.71 1.08 7.13
CA PHE A 41 -1.25 2.43 6.97
C PHE A 41 -0.75 3.11 5.69
N LEU A 42 0.53 2.98 5.34
CA LEU A 42 1.08 3.48 4.08
C LEU A 42 0.42 2.83 2.86
N MET A 43 0.16 1.51 2.91
CA MET A 43 -0.57 0.82 1.84
C MET A 43 -2.01 1.32 1.68
N ILE A 44 -2.72 1.61 2.78
CA ILE A 44 -4.06 2.21 2.73
C ILE A 44 -4.02 3.59 2.09
N LEU A 45 -3.07 4.45 2.47
CA LEU A 45 -2.88 5.76 1.87
C LEU A 45 -2.69 5.67 0.35
N LYS A 46 -1.91 4.69 -0.10
CA LYS A 46 -1.69 4.42 -1.53
C LYS A 46 -2.97 3.94 -2.22
N PHE A 47 -3.74 3.06 -1.58
CA PHE A 47 -5.04 2.63 -2.11
C PHE A 47 -6.00 3.82 -2.29
N ILE A 48 -6.07 4.72 -1.29
CA ILE A 48 -6.88 5.94 -1.36
C ILE A 48 -6.38 6.86 -2.49
N SER A 49 -5.07 6.99 -2.67
CA SER A 49 -4.50 7.77 -3.78
C SER A 49 -4.86 7.19 -5.15
N LEU A 50 -4.84 5.86 -5.29
CA LEU A 50 -5.20 5.16 -6.53
C LEU A 50 -6.68 5.33 -6.85
N THR A 51 -7.56 5.21 -5.86
CA THR A 51 -9.00 5.40 -6.05
C THR A 51 -9.34 6.85 -6.39
N LEU A 52 -8.72 7.83 -5.72
CA LEU A 52 -8.88 9.25 -6.06
C LEU A 52 -8.51 9.56 -7.51
N LEU A 53 -7.48 8.90 -8.04
CA LEU A 53 -7.01 9.10 -9.41
C LEU A 53 -8.08 8.76 -10.45
N VAL A 54 -9.02 7.87 -10.13
CA VAL A 54 -10.16 7.53 -11.01
C VAL A 54 -11.18 8.67 -11.09
N PHE A 55 -11.36 9.41 -10.00
CA PHE A 55 -12.39 10.45 -9.90
C PHE A 55 -11.88 11.86 -10.20
N VAL A 56 -10.57 12.09 -10.12
CA VAL A 56 -9.98 13.41 -10.31
C VAL A 56 -9.70 13.66 -11.80
N ASN A 57 -10.48 14.57 -12.40
CA ASN A 57 -10.24 15.07 -13.75
C ASN A 57 -9.09 16.10 -13.85
N ASN A 58 -8.53 16.55 -12.71
CA ASN A 58 -7.52 17.60 -12.65
C ASN A 58 -6.13 17.07 -12.29
N ILE A 59 -5.27 16.94 -13.29
CA ILE A 59 -3.89 16.44 -13.20
C ILE A 59 -3.04 17.25 -12.19
N ARG A 60 -3.37 18.53 -11.93
CA ARG A 60 -2.60 19.37 -11.00
C ARG A 60 -2.78 18.97 -9.54
N ASN A 61 -3.97 18.49 -9.16
CA ASN A 61 -4.21 17.96 -7.81
C ASN A 61 -3.57 16.58 -7.61
N LEU A 62 -3.38 15.81 -8.69
CA LEU A 62 -2.63 14.55 -8.64
C LEU A 62 -1.17 14.74 -8.19
N TYR A 63 -0.55 15.86 -8.54
CA TYR A 63 0.84 16.14 -8.15
C TYR A 63 1.02 16.24 -6.63
N TRP A 64 -0.02 16.60 -5.89
CA TRP A 64 0.02 16.62 -4.43
C TRP A 64 0.13 15.21 -3.83
N LEU A 65 -0.42 14.21 -4.52
CA LEU A 65 -0.34 12.80 -4.12
C LEU A 65 1.02 12.17 -4.44
N LYS A 66 1.90 12.86 -5.18
CA LYS A 66 3.23 12.35 -5.57
C LYS A 66 4.07 11.93 -4.35
N TRP A 67 3.92 12.63 -3.23
CA TRP A 67 4.58 12.31 -1.96
C TRP A 67 4.24 10.91 -1.43
N ILE A 68 3.00 10.44 -1.65
CA ILE A 68 2.56 9.11 -1.21
C ILE A 68 3.33 8.02 -1.96
N TYR A 69 3.64 8.23 -3.24
CA TYR A 69 4.45 7.29 -4.03
C TYR A 69 5.91 7.26 -3.58
N PHE A 70 6.46 8.37 -3.06
CA PHE A 70 7.82 8.36 -2.52
C PHE A 70 7.94 7.58 -1.21
N LEU A 71 6.86 7.42 -0.44
CA LEU A 71 6.87 6.61 0.78
C LEU A 71 7.13 5.13 0.50
N ASP A 72 6.92 4.65 -0.74
CA ASP A 72 7.27 3.29 -1.15
C ASP A 72 8.79 3.02 -1.02
N PHE A 73 9.64 4.04 -1.22
CA PHE A 73 11.10 3.89 -1.03
C PHE A 73 11.48 3.52 0.40
N LEU A 74 10.66 3.90 1.38
CA LEU A 74 10.82 3.51 2.78
C LEU A 74 10.09 2.19 3.06
N ALA A 75 8.89 2.01 2.52
CA ALA A 75 8.07 0.82 2.81
C ALA A 75 8.71 -0.48 2.28
N ILE A 76 9.28 -0.46 1.06
CA ILE A 76 9.88 -1.64 0.42
C ILE A 76 11.02 -2.24 1.26
N PRO A 77 12.09 -1.49 1.65
CA PRO A 77 13.18 -2.07 2.43
C PRO A 77 12.72 -2.56 3.81
N ILE A 78 11.76 -1.88 4.44
CA ILE A 78 11.21 -2.33 5.72
C ILE A 78 10.44 -3.65 5.56
N CYS A 79 9.63 -3.79 4.51
CA CYS A 79 8.97 -5.05 4.18
C CYS A 79 9.98 -6.19 3.97
N ILE A 80 11.07 -5.93 3.25
CA ILE A 80 12.14 -6.92 3.02
C ILE A 80 12.74 -7.37 4.35
N LEU A 81 13.08 -6.43 5.25
CA LEU A 81 13.62 -6.75 6.58
C LEU A 81 12.63 -7.56 7.42
N ILE A 82 11.33 -7.25 7.35
CA ILE A 82 10.28 -8.02 8.04
C ILE A 82 10.19 -9.43 7.46
N CYS A 83 10.23 -9.60 6.14
CA CYS A 83 10.22 -10.91 5.51
C CYS A 83 11.44 -11.73 5.94
N PHE A 84 12.65 -11.15 5.93
CA PHE A 84 13.85 -11.83 6.43
C PHE A 84 13.71 -12.22 7.90
N TYR A 85 13.20 -11.32 8.75
CA TYR A 85 12.98 -11.60 10.17
C TYR A 85 11.99 -12.76 10.39
N ILE A 86 10.95 -12.88 9.55
CA ILE A 86 9.99 -13.98 9.60
C ILE A 86 10.62 -15.28 9.08
N CYS A 87 11.40 -15.24 8.00
CA CYS A 87 12.00 -16.45 7.41
C CYS A 87 13.16 -17.02 8.23
N ILE A 88 13.92 -16.19 8.94
CA ILE A 88 15.06 -16.60 9.77
C ILE A 88 14.58 -17.21 11.11
N ARG A 89 13.34 -16.94 11.50
CA ARG A 89 12.75 -17.37 12.77
C ARG A 89 11.87 -18.60 12.60
#